data_AF-A0A1X1Y995-F1
#
_entry.id   AF-A0A1X1Y995-F1
#
_cell.length_a   1.000
_cell.length_b   1.000
_cell.length_c   1.000
_cell.angle_alpha   90.00
_cell.angle_beta   90.00
_cell.angle_gamma   90.00
#
_symmetry.space_group_name_H-M   'P 1'
#
loop_
_entity.id
_entity.type
_entity.pdbx_description
1 polymer ?
#
loop_
_entity_poly.entity_id
_entity_poly.type
_entity_poly.pdbx_seq_one_letter_code
_entity_poly.pdbx_strand_id
1 'polypeptide(L)'
;MVRSRRTKIPAEEKTRLVLAVLAGEMTGAEAARRGGVSSTQVTKWKHQFLEAGAQRMQEVPGGAPGQAGTPEQRRLRRENEELKLALAEATVQLRIWQRGAALINQVPSRTSKP
;
A
#
# COMPACT_ATOMS: atom_id res chain seq x y z
N MET A 1 28.70 -4.76 -34.49
CA MET A 1 27.55 -5.49 -33.90
C MET A 1 26.50 -4.49 -33.46
N VAL A 2 25.40 -4.37 -34.19
CA VAL A 2 24.28 -3.48 -33.81
C VAL A 2 23.55 -4.13 -32.64
N ARG A 3 23.66 -3.56 -31.44
CA ARG A 3 22.79 -3.90 -30.31
C ARG A 3 21.40 -3.34 -30.63
N SER A 4 20.55 -4.18 -31.22
CA SER A 4 19.14 -3.87 -31.40
C SER A 4 18.55 -3.49 -30.05
N ARG A 5 17.95 -2.29 -29.98
CA ARG A 5 17.39 -1.71 -28.76
C ARG A 5 16.16 -2.56 -28.41
N ARG A 6 16.34 -3.52 -27.49
CA ARG A 6 15.31 -4.47 -27.03
C ARG A 6 14.08 -3.68 -26.58
N THR A 7 13.04 -3.68 -27.41
CA THR A 7 11.71 -3.16 -27.06
C THR A 7 11.25 -3.88 -25.79
N LYS A 8 10.79 -3.12 -24.80
CA LYS A 8 10.26 -3.70 -23.57
C LYS A 8 9.04 -4.56 -23.95
N ILE A 9 9.05 -5.82 -23.53
CA ILE A 9 7.90 -6.71 -23.74
C ILE A 9 6.72 -6.15 -22.94
N PRO A 10 5.54 -6.00 -23.54
CA PRO A 10 4.35 -5.54 -22.83
C PRO A 10 3.96 -6.53 -21.74
N ALA A 11 3.34 -6.03 -20.67
CA ALA A 11 2.98 -6.84 -19.51
C ALA A 11 2.09 -8.03 -19.89
N GLU A 12 1.15 -7.85 -20.81
CA GLU A 12 0.25 -8.90 -21.30
C GLU A 12 0.99 -10.06 -21.97
N GLU A 13 2.00 -9.76 -22.79
CA GLU A 13 2.79 -10.79 -23.46
C GLU A 13 3.68 -11.53 -22.48
N LYS A 14 4.29 -10.82 -21.52
CA LYS A 14 4.99 -11.42 -20.38
C LYS A 14 4.07 -12.37 -19.61
N THR A 15 2.83 -11.97 -19.31
CA THR A 15 1.85 -12.81 -18.61
C THR A 15 1.50 -14.06 -19.42
N ARG A 16 1.23 -13.92 -20.72
CA ARG A 16 0.96 -15.06 -21.63
C ARG A 16 2.09 -16.08 -21.63
N LEU A 17 3.34 -15.61 -21.75
CA LEU A 17 4.52 -16.49 -21.72
C LEU A 17 4.66 -17.22 -20.38
N VAL A 18 4.46 -16.53 -19.26
CA VAL A 18 4.54 -17.15 -17.92
C VAL A 18 3.45 -18.19 -17.73
N LEU A 19 2.21 -17.90 -18.14
CA LEU A 19 1.09 -18.84 -18.01
C LEU A 19 1.30 -20.10 -18.84
N ALA A 20 1.76 -19.98 -20.09
CA ALA A 20 2.03 -21.15 -20.93
C ALA A 20 3.18 -22.03 -20.37
N VAL A 21 4.19 -21.41 -19.76
CA VAL A 21 5.26 -22.14 -19.05
C VAL A 21 4.71 -22.86 -17.81
N LEU A 22 3.82 -22.23 -17.04
CA LEU A 22 3.20 -22.84 -15.87
C LEU A 22 2.22 -23.96 -16.24
N ALA A 23 1.53 -23.83 -17.37
CA ALA A 23 0.63 -24.85 -17.91
C ALA A 23 1.37 -26.05 -18.53
N GLY A 24 2.69 -25.95 -18.74
CA GLY A 24 3.50 -26.99 -19.38
C GLY A 24 3.40 -27.02 -20.90
N GLU A 25 2.71 -26.04 -21.51
CA GLU A 25 2.54 -25.91 -22.97
C GLU A 25 3.83 -25.51 -23.69
N MET A 26 4.75 -24.85 -22.97
CA MET A 26 6.08 -24.49 -23.48
C MET A 26 7.13 -24.52 -22.39
N THR A 27 8.38 -24.71 -22.78
CA THR A 27 9.51 -24.65 -21.83
C THR A 27 9.91 -23.21 -21.53
N GLY A 28 10.57 -22.98 -20.38
CA GLY A 28 11.13 -21.66 -20.08
C GLY A 28 12.15 -21.17 -21.12
N ALA A 29 12.86 -22.09 -21.77
CA ALA A 29 13.79 -21.77 -22.86
C ALA A 29 13.06 -21.33 -24.15
N GLU A 30 11.92 -21.94 -24.47
CA GLU A 30 11.06 -21.53 -25.59
C GLU A 30 10.45 -20.15 -25.34
N ALA A 31 9.94 -19.92 -24.13
CA ALA A 31 9.44 -18.60 -23.73
C ALA A 31 10.52 -17.53 -23.82
N ALA A 32 11.76 -17.85 -23.44
CA ALA A 32 12.89 -16.94 -23.53
C ALA A 32 13.20 -16.55 -24.99
N ARG A 33 13.18 -17.52 -25.92
CA ARG A 33 13.36 -17.24 -27.35
C ARG A 33 12.22 -16.39 -27.92
N ARG A 34 10.96 -16.72 -27.61
CA ARG A 34 9.79 -15.98 -28.09
C ARG A 34 9.75 -14.53 -27.60
N GLY A 35 10.01 -14.32 -26.31
CA GLY A 35 10.14 -12.97 -25.76
C GLY A 35 11.46 -12.29 -26.12
N GLY A 36 12.38 -12.98 -26.79
CA GLY A 36 13.71 -12.47 -27.06
C GLY A 36 14.46 -12.05 -25.79
N VAL A 37 14.27 -12.76 -24.66
CA VAL A 37 14.88 -12.54 -23.33
C VAL A 37 15.81 -13.69 -22.91
N SER A 38 16.51 -13.53 -21.80
CA SER A 38 17.27 -14.64 -21.19
C SER A 38 16.32 -15.59 -20.46
N SER A 39 16.70 -16.87 -20.38
CA SER A 39 16.00 -17.87 -19.56
C SER A 39 15.87 -17.41 -18.09
N THR A 40 16.91 -16.76 -17.56
CA THR A 40 16.89 -16.17 -16.21
C THR A 40 15.79 -15.13 -16.00
N GLN A 41 15.47 -14.32 -17.02
CA GLN A 41 14.37 -13.36 -16.93
C GLN A 41 13.01 -14.06 -16.87
N VAL A 42 12.82 -15.11 -17.67
CA VAL A 42 11.58 -15.90 -17.65
C VAL A 42 11.40 -16.58 -16.28
N THR A 43 12.47 -17.15 -15.72
CA THR A 43 12.46 -17.71 -14.36
C THR A 43 12.08 -16.66 -13.32
N LYS A 44 12.65 -15.46 -13.41
CA LYS A 44 12.30 -14.34 -12.52
C LYS A 44 10.83 -13.97 -12.62
N TRP A 45 10.28 -13.90 -13.83
CA TRP A 45 8.87 -13.58 -14.03
C TRP A 45 7.95 -14.66 -13.46
N LYS A 46 8.30 -15.93 -13.65
CA LYS A 46 7.56 -17.06 -13.06
C LYS A 46 7.51 -16.95 -11.54
N HIS A 47 8.66 -16.67 -10.91
CA HIS A 47 8.73 -16.50 -9.45
C HIS A 47 7.83 -15.34 -8.97
N GLN A 48 7.95 -14.17 -9.60
CA GLN A 48 7.13 -12.99 -9.26
C GLN A 48 5.63 -13.26 -9.42
N PHE A 49 5.24 -13.99 -10.47
CA PHE A 49 3.83 -14.33 -10.72
C PHE A 49 3.28 -15.26 -9.63
N LEU A 50 4.04 -16.30 -9.25
CA LEU A 50 3.65 -17.23 -8.21
C LEU A 50 3.62 -16.59 -6.82
N GLU A 51 4.60 -15.75 -6.49
CA GLU A 51 4.65 -15.01 -5.23
C GLU A 51 3.44 -14.10 -5.08
N ALA A 52 3.14 -13.29 -6.11
CA ALA A 52 1.96 -12.43 -6.11
C ALA A 52 0.65 -13.23 -6.05
N GLY A 53 0.58 -14.37 -6.74
CA GLY A 53 -0.55 -15.30 -6.68
C GLY A 53 -0.76 -15.87 -5.28
N ALA A 54 0.31 -16.32 -4.62
CA ALA A 54 0.27 -16.85 -3.27
C ALA A 54 -0.13 -15.77 -2.25
N GLN A 55 0.42 -14.56 -2.35
CA GLN A 55 0.03 -13.43 -1.50
C GLN A 55 -1.45 -13.07 -1.64
N ARG A 56 -2.01 -13.12 -2.86
CA ARG A 56 -3.44 -12.88 -3.12
C ARG A 56 -4.33 -13.97 -2.54
N MET A 57 -3.86 -15.22 -2.53
CA MET A 57 -4.61 -16.38 -2.04
C MET A 57 -4.52 -16.55 -0.52
N GLN A 58 -3.59 -15.87 0.16
CA GLN A 58 -3.62 -15.80 1.62
C GLN A 58 -4.97 -15.22 2.04
N GLU A 59 -5.74 -16.03 2.77
CA GLU A 59 -7.08 -15.67 3.20
C GLU A 59 -7.05 -14.32 3.91
N VAL A 60 -7.74 -13.34 3.32
CA VAL A 60 -8.03 -12.09 3.98
C VAL A 60 -9.30 -12.35 4.79
N PRO A 61 -9.26 -12.33 6.14
CA PRO A 61 -10.49 -12.42 6.94
C PRO A 61 -11.49 -11.40 6.39
N GLY A 62 -12.63 -11.90 5.90
CA GLY A 62 -13.65 -11.11 5.22
C GLY A 62 -14.12 -9.98 6.11
N GLY A 63 -13.71 -8.76 5.78
CA GLY A 63 -14.20 -7.54 6.40
C GLY A 63 -15.06 -6.77 5.41
N ALA A 64 -16.05 -6.04 5.93
CA ALA A 64 -16.98 -5.20 5.18
C ALA A 64 -16.29 -4.37 4.06
N PRO A 65 -16.99 -3.96 2.99
CA PRO A 65 -16.44 -3.34 1.76
C PRO A 65 -15.51 -2.11 1.89
N GLY A 66 -15.15 -1.62 3.09
CA GLY A 66 -14.07 -0.66 3.35
C GLY A 66 -12.77 -1.26 3.91
N GLN A 67 -12.74 -2.54 4.25
CA GLN A 67 -11.60 -3.24 4.85
C GLN A 67 -10.73 -4.00 3.84
N ALA A 68 -10.83 -3.64 2.55
CA ALA A 68 -9.95 -4.18 1.51
C ALA A 68 -8.49 -3.79 1.79
N GLY A 69 -7.63 -4.81 1.90
CA GLY A 69 -6.18 -4.68 2.15
C GLY A 69 -5.60 -5.88 2.89
N THR A 70 -4.27 -5.94 3.04
CA THR A 70 -3.60 -6.93 3.91
C THR A 70 -4.02 -6.71 5.38
N PRO A 71 -3.87 -7.71 6.27
CA PRO A 71 -4.11 -7.53 7.71
C PRO A 71 -3.36 -6.33 8.30
N GLU A 72 -2.12 -6.12 7.85
CA GLU A 72 -1.30 -4.97 8.22
C GLU A 72 -1.92 -3.64 7.77
N GLN A 73 -2.39 -3.56 6.51
CA GLN A 73 -3.06 -2.34 6.01
C GLN A 73 -4.33 -2.01 6.81
N ARG A 74 -5.10 -3.02 7.24
CA ARG A 74 -6.25 -2.82 8.11
C ARG A 74 -5.85 -2.28 9.48
N ARG A 75 -4.81 -2.87 10.09
CA ARG A 75 -4.26 -2.42 11.38
C ARG A 75 -3.81 -0.97 11.30
N LEU A 76 -3.03 -0.63 10.27
CA LEU A 76 -2.51 0.73 10.05
C LEU A 76 -3.63 1.75 9.83
N ARG A 77 -4.69 1.39 9.11
CA ARG A 77 -5.86 2.29 8.94
C ARG A 77 -6.54 2.60 10.26
N ARG A 78 -6.80 1.57 11.08
CA ARG A 78 -7.41 1.73 12.40
C ARG A 78 -6.55 2.60 13.31
N GLU A 79 -5.25 2.32 13.37
CA GLU A 79 -4.29 3.11 14.13
C GLU A 79 -4.26 4.57 13.66
N ASN A 80 -4.34 4.80 12.35
CA ASN A 80 -4.39 6.16 11.79
C ASN A 80 -5.69 6.90 12.16
N GLU A 81 -6.84 6.22 12.21
CA GLU A 81 -8.10 6.80 12.67
C GLU A 81 -8.05 7.16 14.15
N GLU A 82 -7.51 6.27 15.00
CA GLU A 82 -7.32 6.53 16.43
C GLU A 82 -6.39 7.73 16.66
N LEU A 83 -5.27 7.81 15.93
CA LEU A 83 -4.35 8.95 15.99
C LEU A 83 -4.99 10.27 15.54
N LYS A 84 -5.84 10.24 14.51
CA LYS A 84 -6.57 11.43 14.05
C LYS A 84 -7.52 11.96 15.11
N LEU A 85 -8.23 11.08 15.82
CA LEU A 85 -9.12 11.46 16.90
C LEU A 85 -8.35 12.08 18.07
N ALA A 86 -7.26 11.44 18.51
CA ALA A 86 -6.41 11.96 19.58
C ALA A 86 -5.81 13.33 19.22
N LEU A 87 -5.37 13.51 17.97
CA LEU A 87 -4.86 14.79 17.48
C LEU A 87 -5.95 15.88 17.47
N ALA A 88 -7.16 15.53 17.06
CA ALA A 88 -8.30 16.46 17.06
C ALA A 88 -8.62 16.91 18.50
N GLU A 89 -8.66 15.99 19.45
CA GLU A 89 -8.88 16.30 20.87
C GLU A 89 -7.80 17.23 21.44
N ALA A 90 -6.52 16.88 21.23
CA ALA A 90 -5.40 17.70 21.67
C ALA A 90 -5.44 19.12 21.06
N THR A 91 -5.80 19.22 19.77
CA THR A 91 -5.95 20.51 19.08
C THR A 91 -7.07 21.35 19.69
N VAL A 92 -8.21 20.73 20.04
CA VAL A 92 -9.32 21.42 20.72
C VAL A 92 -8.88 21.92 22.10
N GLN A 93 -8.24 21.07 22.90
CA GLN A 93 -7.73 21.46 24.23
C GLN A 93 -6.74 22.63 24.15
N LEU A 94 -5.82 22.60 23.18
CA LEU A 94 -4.87 23.69 22.97
C LEU A 94 -5.58 25.01 22.63
N ARG A 95 -6.59 24.97 21.75
CA ARG A 95 -7.38 26.16 21.40
C ARG A 95 -8.16 26.72 22.59
N ILE A 96 -8.75 25.84 23.42
CA ILE A 96 -9.45 26.24 24.64
C ILE A 96 -8.47 26.93 25.59
N TRP A 97 -7.29 26.35 25.80
CA TRP A 97 -6.29 26.91 26.69
C TRP A 97 -5.78 28.27 26.20
N GLN A 98 -5.46 28.39 24.91
CA GLN A 98 -5.07 29.66 24.29
C GLN A 98 -6.15 30.73 24.43
N ARG A 99 -7.41 30.37 24.21
CA ARG A 99 -8.54 31.30 24.35
C ARG A 99 -8.77 31.69 25.81
N GLY A 100 -8.67 30.75 26.74
CA GLY A 100 -8.74 31.02 28.18
C GLY A 100 -7.66 32.00 28.60
N ALA A 101 -6.40 31.75 28.22
CA ALA A 101 -5.26 32.63 28.52
C ALA A 101 -5.47 34.07 28.00
N ALA A 102 -6.01 34.23 26.78
CA ALA A 102 -6.31 35.54 26.21
C ALA A 102 -7.41 36.33 26.96
N LEU A 103 -8.32 35.62 27.64
CA LEU A 103 -9.44 36.22 28.36
C LEU A 103 -9.14 36.51 29.84
N ILE A 104 -7.99 36.08 30.37
CA ILE A 104 -7.61 36.28 31.79
C ILE A 104 -7.62 37.77 32.18
N ASN A 105 -7.21 38.66 31.28
CA ASN A 105 -7.17 40.10 31.54
C ASN A 105 -8.53 40.81 31.38
N GLN A 106 -9.59 40.09 30.97
CA GLN A 106 -10.91 40.66 30.69
C GLN A 106 -11.95 40.36 31.79
N VAL A 107 -11.60 39.52 32.76
CA VAL A 107 -12.51 39.19 33.88
C VAL A 107 -12.19 40.12 35.06
N PRO A 108 -13.11 41.02 35.47
CA PRO A 108 -12.88 41.87 36.63
C PRO A 108 -12.78 41.02 37.90
N SER A 109 -11.69 41.21 38.65
CA SER A 109 -11.49 40.58 39.95
C SER A 109 -12.59 41.06 40.91
N ARG A 110 -13.51 40.17 41.31
CA ARG A 110 -14.38 40.38 42.48
C ARG A 110 -13.56 40.15 43.75
N THR A 111 -12.61 41.02 44.05
CA THR A 111 -11.90 40.98 45.33
C THR A 111 -12.57 41.93 46.33
N SER A 112 -13.24 41.28 47.29
CA SER A 112 -13.70 41.68 48.64
C SER A 112 -14.35 43.04 48.93
N LYS A 113 -15.44 42.94 49.71
CA LYS A 113 -16.17 44.00 50.42
C LYS A 113 -15.26 44.82 51.37
N PRO A 114 -15.67 46.08 51.69
CA PRO A 114 -14.84 47.09 52.35
C PRO A 114 -14.39 46.73 53.76
#